data_AF-A0A314ZLI1-F1
#
_entry.id   AF-A0A314ZLI1-F1
#
_cell.length_a   1.000
_cell.length_b   1.000
_cell.length_c   1.000
_cell.angle_alpha   90.00
_cell.angle_beta   90.00
_cell.angle_gamma   90.00
#
_symmetry.space_group_name_H-M   'P 1'
#
loop_
_entity.id
_entity.type
_entity.pdbx_description
1 polymer ?
#
loop_
_entity_poly.entity_id
_entity_poly.type
_entity_poly.pdbx_seq_one_letter_code
_entity_poly.pdbx_strand_id
1 'polypeptide(L)' 'MAGFQQYPLSSYVNSVIRSLLRCYSEHYTLVERDGAMLLGWKDRNLISASAWH' A
#
# COMPACT_ATOMS: atom_id res chain seq x y z
N MET A 1 12.64 5.42 -18.49
CA MET A 1 12.56 4.64 -17.22
C MET A 1 13.74 3.69 -17.20
N ALA A 2 14.31 3.40 -16.02
CA ALA A 2 15.58 2.67 -15.86
C ALA A 2 15.53 1.16 -16.20
N GLY A 3 14.60 0.73 -17.05
CA GLY A 3 14.44 -0.67 -17.48
C GLY A 3 13.56 -1.55 -16.58
N PHE A 4 13.17 -1.06 -15.39
CA PHE A 4 12.35 -1.83 -14.45
C PHE A 4 10.89 -1.98 -14.88
N GLN A 5 10.33 -3.15 -14.65
CA GLN A 5 8.90 -3.42 -14.83
C GLN A 5 8.19 -3.53 -13.48
N GLN A 6 7.05 -2.87 -13.38
CA GLN A 6 6.28 -2.89 -12.14
C GLN A 6 5.71 -4.27 -11.87
N TYR A 7 5.84 -4.72 -10.62
CA TYR A 7 5.30 -5.98 -10.14
C TYR A 7 4.15 -5.72 -9.17
N PRO A 8 2.94 -6.26 -9.42
CA PRO A 8 1.78 -6.02 -8.57
C PRO A 8 1.97 -6.65 -7.18
N LEU A 9 1.69 -5.88 -6.14
CA LEU A 9 1.65 -6.38 -4.77
C LEU A 9 0.46 -7.36 -4.61
N SER A 10 0.67 -8.43 -3.85
CA SER A 10 -0.38 -9.43 -3.59
C SER A 10 -1.56 -8.82 -2.83
N SER A 11 -2.77 -8.97 -3.37
CA SER A 11 -4.01 -8.50 -2.74
C SER A 11 -4.24 -9.09 -1.35
N TYR A 12 -3.77 -10.32 -1.12
CA TYR A 12 -3.81 -10.95 0.20
C TYR A 12 -2.94 -10.20 1.21
N VAL A 13 -1.71 -9.85 0.82
CA VAL A 13 -0.79 -9.09 1.68
C VAL A 13 -1.40 -7.73 2.03
N ASN A 14 -2.00 -7.05 1.05
CA ASN A 14 -2.64 -5.75 1.28
C ASN A 14 -3.83 -5.84 2.26
N SER A 15 -4.61 -6.93 2.19
CA SER A 15 -5.70 -7.19 3.14
C SER A 15 -5.20 -7.43 4.57
N VAL A 16 -4.09 -8.18 4.73
CA VAL A 16 -3.45 -8.42 6.03
C VAL A 16 -2.92 -7.11 6.61
N ILE A 17 -2.23 -6.28 5.81
CA ILE A 17 -1.72 -4.97 6.26
C ILE A 17 -2.87 -4.08 6.73
N ARG A 18 -3.96 -4.01 5.95
CA ARG A 18 -5.15 -3.23 6.33
C ARG A 18 -5.75 -3.71 7.66
N SER A 19 -5.83 -5.02 7.85
CA SER A 19 -6.36 -5.62 9.09
C SER A 19 -5.46 -5.31 10.29
N LEU A 20 -4.15 -5.43 10.12
CA LEU A 20 -3.17 -5.11 11.17
C LEU A 20 -3.22 -3.63 11.57
N LEU A 21 -3.27 -2.72 10.59
CA LEU A 21 -3.31 -1.28 10.86
C LEU A 21 -4.57 -0.86 11.63
N ARG A 22 -5.71 -1.49 11.33
CA ARG A 22 -6.96 -1.27 12.06
C ARG A 22 -6.86 -1.66 13.54
N CYS A 23 -6.03 -2.64 13.89
CA CYS A 23 -5.79 -2.99 15.29
C CYS A 23 -5.07 -1.87 16.07
N TYR A 24 -4.34 -0.99 15.38
CA TYR A 24 -3.68 0.15 16.01
C TYR A 24 -4.56 1.41 16.01
N SER A 25 -5.20 1.72 14.88
CA SER A 25 -6.12 2.86 14.78
C SER A 25 -6.97 2.77 13.52
N GLU A 26 -8.24 3.17 13.62
CA GLU A 26 -9.16 3.29 12.48
C GLU A 26 -8.78 4.42 11.51
N HIS A 27 -7.89 5.32 11.90
CA HIS A 27 -7.44 6.43 11.06
C HIS A 27 -6.41 6.02 10.01
N TYR A 28 -5.85 4.81 10.08
CA TYR A 28 -4.98 4.33 9.02
C TYR A 28 -5.79 3.99 7.75
N THR A 29 -5.35 4.56 6.63
CA THR A 29 -5.93 4.32 5.31
C THR A 29 -4.92 3.59 4.44
N LEU A 30 -5.44 2.74 3.55
CA LEU A 30 -4.63 1.96 2.63
C LEU A 30 -5.29 1.95 1.25
N VAL A 31 -4.58 2.51 0.27
CA VAL A 31 -5.06 2.71 -1.10
C VAL A 31 -4.13 1.96 -2.04
N GLU A 32 -4.69 1.16 -2.92
CA GLU A 32 -3.95 0.55 -4.02
C GLU A 32 -4.10 1.42 -5.25
N ARG A 33 -2.98 1.82 -5.85
CA ARG A 33 -2.97 2.66 -7.04
C ARG A 33 -1.88 2.19 -7.98
N ASP A 34 -2.29 1.90 -9.22
CA ASP A 34 -1.39 1.52 -10.31
C ASP A 34 -0.47 0.34 -9.97
N GLY A 35 -0.86 -0.60 -9.09
CA GLY A 35 -0.01 -1.73 -8.67
C GLY A 35 0.96 -1.42 -7.51
N ALA A 36 0.90 -0.20 -6.97
CA ALA A 36 1.59 0.22 -5.76
C ALA A 36 0.58 0.40 -4.60
N MET A 37 1.07 0.32 -3.37
CA MET A 37 0.29 0.54 -2.16
C MET A 37 0.67 1.87 -1.53
N LEU A 38 -0.34 2.68 -1.19
CA LEU A 38 -0.21 3.92 -0.46
C LEU A 38 -0.81 3.74 0.94
N LEU A 39 0.02 3.90 1.96
CA LEU A 39 -0.40 3.95 3.34
C LEU A 39 -0.58 5.41 3.75
N GLY A 40 -1.75 5.72 4.27
CA GLY A 40 -2.14 7.04 4.70
C GLY A 40 -2.61 7.06 6.16
N TRP A 41 -2.71 8.28 6.68
CA TRP A 41 -3.34 8.60 7.95
C TRP A 41 -4.38 9.67 7.72
N LYS A 42 -5.64 9.37 8.05
CA LYS A 42 -6.81 10.16 7.67
C LYS A 42 -6.79 10.42 6.16
N ASP A 43 -6.85 11.68 5.75
CA ASP A 43 -6.90 12.10 4.35
C ASP A 43 -5.50 12.32 3.72
N ARG A 44 -4.43 11.93 4.41
CA ARG A 44 -3.05 12.18 3.96
C ARG A 44 -2.29 10.89 3.68
N ASN A 45 -1.78 10.76 2.47
CA ASN A 45 -0.84 9.71 2.10
C ASN A 45 0.52 9.97 2.75
N LEU A 46 1.09 8.95 3.41
CA LEU A 46 2.35 9.05 4.15
C LEU A 46 3.47 8.23 3.49
N ILE A 47 3.19 6.98 3.14
CA ILE A 47 4.18 6.03 2.64
C ILE A 47 3.67 5.41 1.33
N SER A 48 4.56 5.32 0.35
CA SER A 48 4.33 4.56 -0.89
C SER A 48 5.22 3.32 -0.92
N ALA A 49 4.62 2.16 -1.16
CA ALA A 49 5.32 0.90 -1.40
C ALA A 49 5.05 0.43 -2.84
N SER A 50 6.10 0.09 -3.57
CA SER A 50 6.02 -0.45 -4.93
C SER A 50 7.06 -1.54 -5.10
N ALA A 51 6.76 -2.53 -5.94
CA ALA A 51 7.67 -3.61 -6.27
C ALA A 51 8.03 -3.53 -7.76
N TRP A 52 9.28 -3.86 -8.07
CA TRP A 52 9.86 -3.76 -9.40
C TRP A 52 10.77 -4.97 -9.63
N HIS A 53 10.84 -5.46 -10.88
CA HIS A 53 11.78 -6.48 -11.34
C HIS A 53 12.54 -6.00 -12.57
#